data_AF-A0A8T6V1A2-F1
#
_entry.id   AF-A0A8T6V1A2-F1
#
_cell.length_a   1.000
_cell.length_b   1.000
_cell.length_c   1.000
_cell.angle_alpha   90.00
_cell.angle_beta   90.00
_cell.angle_gamma   90.00
#
_symmetry.space_group_name_H-M   'P 1'
#
loop_
_entity.id
_entity.type
_entity.pdbx_description
1 polymer ?
#
loop_
_entity_poly.entity_id
_entity_poly.type
_entity_poly.pdbx_seq_one_letter_code
_entity_poly.pdbx_strand_id
1 'polypeptide(L)'
;MTAEGVTRDLLQPFIKGIPASRLQQMETTITTGFTLGWSNQKISNEIFGEVGSINASRNATKSIVRTSTNHTASVSRERTFKENSDIVKGYEWNATLDTRTSEICAVLDGKVWRYDNPERSTLDGPRLPPAHPNCRSTTIPFLVDWREAGFDIPEGTRSSMNGYVPASIKFPQWFESQTAKFQRDWLGPTRYNAWKDGKIKISDLVKNNKPLNLEELKLKE
;
A
#
# COMPACT_ATOMS: atom_id res chain seq x y z
N MET A 1 13.64 11.42 4.10
CA MET A 1 12.99 11.41 2.77
C MET A 1 11.54 11.79 2.98
N THR A 2 11.07 12.88 2.36
CA THR A 2 9.64 13.25 2.38
C THR A 2 8.86 12.28 1.48
N ALA A 3 7.55 12.16 1.71
CA ALA A 3 6.70 11.27 0.91
C ALA A 3 6.75 11.61 -0.60
N GLU A 4 6.97 12.88 -0.95
CA GLU A 4 7.15 13.36 -2.33
C GLU A 4 8.39 12.76 -3.02
N GLY A 5 9.49 12.57 -2.28
CA GLY A 5 10.70 11.94 -2.82
C GLY A 5 10.52 10.45 -3.10
N VAL A 6 9.81 9.74 -2.21
CA VAL A 6 9.59 8.29 -2.32
C VAL A 6 8.76 7.95 -3.57
N THR A 7 7.72 8.73 -3.88
CA THR A 7 6.89 8.48 -5.07
C THR A 7 7.65 8.74 -6.36
N ARG A 8 8.51 9.76 -6.38
CA ARG A 8 9.39 10.03 -7.53
C ARG A 8 10.35 8.88 -7.80
N ASP A 9 10.87 8.24 -6.76
CA ASP A 9 11.74 7.07 -6.88
C ASP A 9 10.98 5.84 -7.40
N LEU A 10 9.77 5.59 -6.90
CA LEU A 10 8.91 4.49 -7.38
C LEU A 10 8.56 4.62 -8.87
N LEU A 11 8.42 5.86 -9.35
CA LEU A 11 8.01 6.13 -10.72
C LEU A 11 9.18 6.24 -11.71
N GLN A 12 10.44 6.36 -11.25
CA GLN A 12 11.61 6.47 -12.13
C GLN A 12 11.62 5.48 -13.31
N PRO A 13 11.35 4.17 -13.11
CA PRO A 13 11.36 3.21 -14.22
C PRO A 13 10.32 3.50 -15.30
N PHE A 14 9.22 4.16 -14.96
CA PHE A 14 8.10 4.44 -15.87
C PHE A 14 8.22 5.79 -16.57
N ILE A 15 8.96 6.73 -15.98
CA ILE A 15 9.11 8.09 -16.51
C ILE A 15 10.46 8.34 -17.18
N LYS A 16 11.40 7.40 -17.10
CA LYS A 16 12.70 7.50 -17.74
C LYS A 16 12.54 7.70 -19.24
N GLY A 17 13.15 8.77 -19.76
CA GLY A 17 13.11 9.12 -21.19
C GLY A 17 11.88 9.92 -21.62
N ILE A 18 10.94 10.24 -20.71
CA ILE A 18 9.85 11.16 -20.99
C ILE A 18 10.36 12.61 -20.83
N PRO A 19 10.14 13.51 -21.81
CA PRO A 19 10.54 14.91 -21.69
C PRO A 19 9.88 15.63 -20.51
N ALA A 20 10.59 16.55 -19.86
CA ALA A 20 10.11 17.26 -18.67
C ALA A 20 8.77 18.00 -18.90
N SER A 21 8.59 18.64 -20.07
CA SER A 21 7.33 19.30 -20.43
C SER A 21 6.14 18.34 -20.48
N ARG A 22 6.37 17.10 -20.91
CA ARG A 22 5.34 16.05 -20.94
C ARG A 22 5.04 15.52 -19.54
N LEU A 23 6.06 15.38 -18.69
CA LEU A 23 5.84 15.01 -17.28
C LEU A 23 4.99 16.05 -16.56
N GLN A 24 5.24 17.34 -16.81
CA GLN A 24 4.44 18.43 -16.23
C GLN A 24 2.98 18.39 -16.71
N GLN A 25 2.74 18.10 -18.00
CA GLN A 25 1.38 17.88 -18.52
C GLN A 25 0.70 16.70 -17.82
N MET A 26 1.37 15.55 -17.73
CA MET A 26 0.83 14.37 -17.05
C MET A 26 0.50 14.66 -15.58
N GLU A 27 1.38 15.36 -14.86
CA GLU A 27 1.16 15.76 -13.48
C GLU A 27 -0.06 16.68 -13.33
N THR A 28 -0.24 17.61 -14.26
CA THR A 28 -1.41 18.51 -14.31
C THR A 28 -2.69 17.70 -14.49
N THR A 29 -2.74 16.80 -15.47
CA THR A 29 -3.91 15.95 -15.74
C THR A 29 -4.23 15.03 -14.57
N ILE A 30 -3.21 14.47 -13.90
CA ILE A 30 -3.40 13.66 -12.68
C ILE A 30 -3.97 14.51 -11.53
N THR A 31 -3.43 15.69 -11.29
CA THR A 31 -3.86 16.59 -10.21
C THR A 31 -5.28 17.07 -10.43
N THR A 32 -5.60 17.50 -11.64
CA THR A 32 -6.96 17.89 -12.04
C THR A 32 -7.92 16.70 -11.90
N GLY A 33 -7.54 15.53 -12.42
CA GLY A 33 -8.37 14.34 -12.31
C GLY A 33 -8.63 13.89 -10.89
N PHE A 34 -7.61 13.93 -10.02
CA PHE A 34 -7.77 13.62 -8.60
C PHE A 34 -8.71 14.61 -7.91
N THR A 35 -8.49 15.91 -8.13
CA THR A 35 -9.30 16.99 -7.55
C THR A 35 -10.76 16.92 -7.98
N LEU A 36 -11.01 16.60 -9.25
CA LEU A 36 -12.36 16.49 -9.82
C LEU A 36 -13.02 15.11 -9.59
N GLY A 37 -12.37 14.19 -8.87
CA GLY A 37 -12.92 12.87 -8.58
C GLY A 37 -13.02 11.94 -9.79
N TRP A 38 -12.17 12.12 -10.81
CA TRP A 38 -12.13 11.24 -11.97
C TRP A 38 -11.61 9.84 -11.61
N SER A 39 -12.11 8.83 -12.30
CA SER A 39 -11.55 7.48 -12.18
C SER A 39 -10.14 7.43 -12.76
N ASN A 40 -9.29 6.54 -12.22
CA ASN A 40 -7.94 6.29 -12.77
C ASN A 40 -7.99 5.95 -14.28
N GLN A 41 -9.07 5.31 -14.74
CA GLN A 41 -9.27 5.00 -16.16
C GLN A 41 -9.48 6.27 -16.98
N LYS A 42 -10.29 7.21 -16.50
CA LYS A 42 -10.49 8.51 -17.18
C LYS A 42 -9.19 9.29 -17.22
N ILE A 43 -8.49 9.45 -16.08
CA ILE A 43 -7.20 10.15 -16.02
C ILE A 43 -6.20 9.54 -17.02
N SER A 44 -6.12 8.20 -17.07
CA SER A 44 -5.25 7.51 -18.02
C SER A 44 -5.62 7.83 -19.47
N ASN A 45 -6.92 7.84 -19.80
CA ASN A 45 -7.41 8.14 -21.14
C ASN A 45 -7.11 9.57 -21.56
N GLU A 46 -7.29 10.55 -20.66
CA GLU A 46 -6.96 11.96 -20.94
C GLU A 46 -5.46 12.12 -21.22
N ILE A 47 -4.59 11.51 -20.39
CA ILE A 47 -3.14 11.50 -20.63
C ILE A 47 -2.80 10.88 -21.99
N PHE A 48 -3.50 9.81 -22.40
CA PHE A 48 -3.29 9.23 -23.73
C PHE A 48 -3.74 10.14 -24.87
N GLY A 49 -4.85 10.85 -24.70
CA GLY A 49 -5.39 11.78 -25.68
C GLY A 49 -4.52 13.03 -25.86
N GLU A 50 -4.05 13.61 -24.76
CA GLU A 50 -3.29 14.87 -24.74
C GLU A 50 -1.81 14.67 -25.12
N VAL A 51 -1.20 13.58 -24.65
CA VAL A 51 0.26 13.41 -24.74
C VAL A 51 0.69 12.72 -26.03
N GLY A 52 -0.23 12.04 -26.74
CA GLY A 52 -0.01 11.48 -28.07
C GLY A 52 1.11 10.44 -28.13
N SER A 53 0.75 9.16 -28.22
CA SER A 53 1.67 8.03 -28.42
C SER A 53 3.03 8.17 -27.71
N ILE A 54 2.99 8.28 -26.38
CA ILE A 54 4.20 8.25 -25.55
C ILE A 54 4.94 6.94 -25.85
N ASN A 55 6.27 6.98 -25.82
CA ASN A 55 7.09 5.80 -25.60
C ASN A 55 6.76 5.07 -24.26
N ALA A 56 5.89 5.64 -23.42
CA ALA A 56 5.29 4.98 -22.28
C ALA A 56 4.06 4.16 -22.74
N SER A 57 4.19 2.84 -22.63
CA SER A 57 3.09 1.89 -22.88
C SER A 57 1.82 2.23 -22.09
N ARG A 58 0.65 1.80 -22.59
CA ARG A 58 -0.64 1.84 -21.87
C ARG A 58 -0.54 1.38 -20.42
N ASN A 59 0.29 0.37 -20.17
CA ASN A 59 0.49 -0.16 -18.83
C ASN A 59 1.36 0.75 -17.93
N ALA A 60 2.33 1.45 -18.52
CA ALA A 60 3.16 2.41 -17.80
C ALA A 60 2.32 3.60 -17.31
N THR A 61 1.50 4.19 -18.19
CA THR A 61 0.60 5.29 -17.79
C THR A 61 -0.37 4.86 -16.70
N LYS A 62 -1.01 3.68 -16.82
CA LYS A 62 -1.89 3.17 -15.76
C LYS A 62 -1.15 3.03 -14.42
N SER A 63 0.10 2.58 -14.45
CA SER A 63 0.95 2.43 -13.27
C SER A 63 1.31 3.78 -12.65
N ILE A 64 1.66 4.77 -13.49
CA ILE A 64 1.92 6.15 -13.07
C ILE A 64 0.68 6.73 -12.41
N VAL A 65 -0.46 6.75 -13.10
CA VAL A 65 -1.72 7.30 -12.61
C VAL A 65 -2.11 6.68 -11.28
N ARG A 66 -2.15 5.34 -11.19
CA ARG A 66 -2.54 4.65 -9.95
C ARG A 66 -1.60 4.96 -8.78
N THR A 67 -0.31 4.98 -9.04
CA THR A 67 0.70 5.22 -7.99
C THR A 67 0.63 6.67 -7.51
N SER A 68 0.54 7.64 -8.43
CA SER A 68 0.40 9.05 -8.10
C SER A 68 -0.89 9.35 -7.35
N THR A 69 -2.04 8.83 -7.80
CA THR A 69 -3.32 9.10 -7.11
C THR A 69 -3.36 8.45 -5.72
N ASN A 70 -2.79 7.25 -5.55
CA ASN A 70 -2.65 6.64 -4.22
C ASN A 70 -1.74 7.48 -3.31
N HIS A 71 -0.63 8.00 -3.85
CA HIS A 71 0.29 8.84 -3.09
C HIS A 71 -0.39 10.11 -2.59
N THR A 72 -1.02 10.86 -3.48
CA THR A 72 -1.75 12.09 -3.12
C THR A 72 -2.79 11.79 -2.06
N ALA A 73 -3.59 10.74 -2.24
CA ALA A 73 -4.62 10.36 -1.27
C ALA A 73 -4.04 9.96 0.10
N SER A 74 -2.88 9.32 0.14
CA SER A 74 -2.23 8.87 1.38
C SER A 74 -1.60 10.05 2.14
N VAL A 75 -0.94 10.97 1.43
CA VAL A 75 -0.40 12.20 2.02
C VAL A 75 -1.53 13.09 2.53
N SER A 76 -2.61 13.26 1.76
CA SER A 76 -3.77 14.02 2.22
C SER A 76 -4.39 13.41 3.48
N ARG A 77 -4.59 12.09 3.54
CA ARG A 77 -5.10 11.42 4.75
C ARG A 77 -4.18 11.61 5.94
N GLU A 78 -2.87 11.42 5.77
CA GLU A 78 -1.90 11.58 6.86
C GLU A 78 -1.91 13.02 7.41
N ARG A 79 -1.97 14.03 6.54
CA ARG A 79 -2.11 15.43 6.96
C ARG A 79 -3.40 15.65 7.75
N THR A 80 -4.53 15.15 7.26
CA THR A 80 -5.80 15.23 7.98
C THR A 80 -5.72 14.55 9.35
N PHE A 81 -5.15 13.35 9.43
CA PHE A 81 -4.98 12.64 10.71
C PHE A 81 -4.11 13.44 11.69
N LYS A 82 -3.01 14.02 11.19
CA LYS A 82 -2.10 14.82 12.00
C LYS A 82 -2.70 16.12 12.50
N GLU A 83 -3.49 16.81 11.66
CA GLU A 83 -4.24 18.01 12.03
C GLU A 83 -5.30 17.75 13.11
N ASN A 84 -5.78 16.51 13.21
CA ASN A 84 -6.75 16.06 14.21
C ASN A 84 -6.08 15.17 15.29
N SER A 85 -4.83 15.50 15.66
CA SER A 85 -4.02 14.68 16.58
C SER A 85 -4.49 14.70 18.04
N ASP A 86 -5.41 15.60 18.37
CA ASP A 86 -6.18 15.61 19.61
C ASP A 86 -7.00 14.33 19.77
N ILE A 87 -7.53 13.76 18.67
CA ILE A 87 -8.32 12.53 18.67
C ILE A 87 -7.55 11.37 17.98
N VAL A 88 -6.87 11.65 16.89
CA VAL A 88 -6.15 10.66 16.07
C VAL A 88 -4.71 10.53 16.56
N LYS A 89 -4.40 9.41 17.23
CA LYS A 89 -3.08 9.18 17.83
C LYS A 89 -2.03 8.70 16.83
N GLY A 90 -2.42 8.43 15.60
CA GLY A 90 -1.53 7.98 14.56
C GLY A 90 -2.28 7.45 13.35
N TYR A 91 -1.62 6.60 12.58
CA TYR A 91 -2.26 5.84 11.53
C TYR A 91 -1.79 4.39 11.55
N GLU A 92 -2.68 3.52 11.08
CA GLU A 92 -2.40 2.11 10.84
C GLU A 92 -2.37 1.86 9.32
N TRP A 93 -1.41 1.07 8.86
CA TRP A 93 -1.38 0.58 7.49
C TRP A 93 -2.42 -0.51 7.28
N ASN A 94 -3.27 -0.31 6.26
CA ASN A 94 -4.40 -1.15 5.92
C ASN A 94 -4.23 -1.68 4.48
N ALA A 95 -3.70 -2.89 4.36
CA ALA A 95 -3.53 -3.59 3.10
C ALA A 95 -4.87 -4.02 2.49
N THR A 96 -4.92 -4.17 1.16
CA THR A 96 -6.07 -4.88 0.57
C THR A 96 -5.95 -6.38 0.92
N LEU A 97 -7.06 -7.07 1.16
CA LEU A 97 -7.06 -8.53 1.40
C LEU A 97 -7.47 -9.27 0.12
N ASP A 98 -6.52 -9.50 -0.79
CA ASP A 98 -6.73 -10.31 -2.00
C ASP A 98 -5.44 -10.96 -2.54
N THR A 99 -5.56 -11.64 -3.68
CA THR A 99 -4.46 -12.34 -4.39
C THR A 99 -3.31 -11.46 -4.87
N ARG A 100 -3.52 -10.14 -5.01
CA ARG A 100 -2.56 -9.20 -5.62
C ARG A 100 -1.86 -8.32 -4.59
N THR A 101 -2.14 -8.49 -3.32
CA THR A 101 -1.43 -7.79 -2.26
C THR A 101 0.01 -8.29 -2.22
N SER A 102 0.95 -7.36 -2.30
CA SER A 102 2.38 -7.67 -2.31
C SER A 102 2.87 -8.10 -0.93
N GLU A 103 4.00 -8.80 -0.89
CA GLU A 103 4.69 -9.18 0.35
C GLU A 103 4.99 -7.95 1.22
N ILE A 104 5.40 -6.82 0.61
CA ILE A 104 5.62 -5.55 1.30
C ILE A 104 4.35 -5.11 2.03
N CYS A 105 3.21 -5.07 1.32
CA CYS A 105 1.96 -4.63 1.92
C CYS A 105 1.42 -5.64 2.95
N ALA A 106 1.61 -6.93 2.73
CA ALA A 106 1.23 -7.99 3.65
C ALA A 106 1.97 -7.87 4.99
N VAL A 107 3.27 -7.58 4.95
CA VAL A 107 4.11 -7.38 6.15
C VAL A 107 3.77 -6.07 6.88
N LEU A 108 3.38 -5.04 6.12
CA LEU A 108 3.01 -3.75 6.69
C LEU A 108 1.59 -3.72 7.26
N ASP A 109 0.70 -4.65 6.91
CA ASP A 109 -0.69 -4.63 7.40
C ASP A 109 -0.76 -4.70 8.94
N GLY A 110 -1.48 -3.75 9.55
CA GLY A 110 -1.57 -3.63 10.99
C GLY A 110 -0.41 -2.88 11.66
N LYS A 111 0.60 -2.43 10.90
CA LYS A 111 1.67 -1.59 11.45
C LYS A 111 1.13 -0.19 11.75
N VAL A 112 1.40 0.30 12.96
CA VAL A 112 0.97 1.60 13.48
C VAL A 112 2.16 2.55 13.57
N TRP A 113 1.94 3.80 13.17
CA TRP A 113 2.82 4.93 13.42
C TRP A 113 2.08 5.96 14.25
N ARG A 114 2.66 6.28 15.40
CA ARG A 114 2.02 7.13 16.41
C ARG A 114 2.56 8.55 16.34
N TYR A 115 1.65 9.52 16.42
CA TYR A 115 1.97 10.93 16.56
C TYR A 115 2.23 11.31 18.01
N ASP A 116 1.46 10.73 18.93
CA ASP A 116 1.49 11.05 20.36
C ASP A 116 2.71 10.45 21.07
N ASN A 117 3.16 9.28 20.63
CA ASN A 117 4.36 8.62 21.13
C ASN A 117 5.08 7.87 20.00
N PRO A 118 5.90 8.57 19.20
CA PRO A 118 6.57 7.98 18.04
C PRO A 118 7.43 6.75 18.36
N GLU A 119 8.01 6.66 19.56
CA GLU A 119 8.82 5.52 20.03
C GLU A 119 7.99 4.25 20.23
N ARG A 120 6.67 4.39 20.41
CA ARG A 120 5.72 3.26 20.46
C ARG A 120 5.16 2.88 19.09
N SER A 121 5.72 3.41 18.00
CA SER A 121 5.38 2.95 16.66
C SER A 121 5.88 1.52 16.43
N THR A 122 5.17 0.77 15.59
CA THR A 122 5.47 -0.66 15.33
C THR A 122 6.70 -0.89 14.44
N LEU A 123 7.19 0.17 13.80
CA LEU A 123 8.36 0.19 12.93
C LEU A 123 9.05 1.55 13.00
N ASP A 124 10.36 1.53 12.83
CA ASP A 124 11.16 2.74 12.76
C ASP A 124 10.88 3.54 11.48
N GLY A 125 10.58 4.82 11.67
CA GLY A 125 10.36 5.79 10.60
C GLY A 125 8.98 5.69 9.93
N PRO A 126 8.33 6.83 9.62
CA PRO A 126 6.99 6.86 9.04
C PRO A 126 6.94 6.23 7.64
N ARG A 127 5.81 5.59 7.31
CA ARG A 127 5.56 5.01 5.98
C ARG A 127 4.14 5.28 5.52
N LEU A 128 3.99 5.67 4.26
CA LEU A 128 2.69 5.86 3.63
C LEU A 128 2.61 5.07 2.31
N PRO A 129 1.42 4.60 1.92
CA PRO A 129 1.21 4.14 0.57
C PRO A 129 1.43 5.27 -0.46
N PRO A 130 1.82 4.94 -1.70
CA PRO A 130 2.20 3.62 -2.18
C PRO A 130 3.61 3.22 -1.70
N ALA A 131 3.79 1.96 -1.27
CA ALA A 131 5.14 1.41 -0.99
C ALA A 131 5.85 0.85 -2.24
N HIS A 132 5.11 0.65 -3.33
CA HIS A 132 5.58 0.09 -4.59
C HIS A 132 4.64 0.52 -5.73
N PRO A 133 5.06 0.40 -7.01
CA PRO A 133 4.18 0.70 -8.14
C PRO A 133 2.91 -0.15 -8.09
N ASN A 134 1.78 0.46 -8.46
CA ASN A 134 0.45 -0.15 -8.41
C ASN A 134 -0.05 -0.58 -7.01
N CYS A 135 0.58 -0.12 -5.92
CA CYS A 135 0.11 -0.37 -4.56
C CYS A 135 -1.38 -0.02 -4.40
N ARG A 136 -2.07 -0.80 -3.59
CA ARG A 136 -3.51 -0.64 -3.32
C ARG A 136 -3.87 -0.53 -1.84
N SER A 137 -2.86 -0.64 -0.98
CA SER A 137 -3.02 -0.40 0.44
C SER A 137 -3.33 1.06 0.69
N THR A 138 -3.96 1.32 1.83
CA THR A 138 -4.30 2.65 2.34
C THR A 138 -3.85 2.74 3.80
N THR A 139 -4.04 3.88 4.43
CA THR A 139 -3.99 4.03 5.88
C THR A 139 -5.40 4.24 6.44
N ILE A 140 -5.57 3.86 7.72
CA ILE A 140 -6.74 4.16 8.54
C ILE A 140 -6.27 4.92 9.79
N PRO A 141 -7.12 5.79 10.39
CA PRO A 141 -6.73 6.50 11.60
C PRO A 141 -6.53 5.51 12.75
N PHE A 142 -5.45 5.68 13.50
CA PHE A 142 -5.24 4.97 14.77
C PHE A 142 -5.73 5.88 15.90
N LEU A 143 -6.80 5.45 16.55
CA LEU A 143 -7.54 6.26 17.52
C LEU A 143 -7.18 5.86 18.95
N VAL A 144 -7.65 6.65 19.92
CA VAL A 144 -7.72 6.23 21.32
C VAL A 144 -8.66 5.02 21.41
N ASP A 145 -8.40 4.09 22.33
CA ASP A 145 -9.35 2.99 22.56
C ASP A 145 -10.69 3.60 22.96
N TRP A 146 -11.74 3.29 22.18
CA TRP A 146 -13.09 3.78 22.44
C TRP A 146 -13.57 3.41 23.85
N ARG A 147 -13.09 2.28 24.39
CA ARG A 147 -13.38 1.85 25.76
C ARG A 147 -12.73 2.76 26.80
N GLU A 148 -11.53 3.26 26.55
CA GLU A 148 -10.89 4.29 27.38
C GLU A 148 -11.65 5.62 27.29
N ALA A 149 -12.32 5.90 26.16
CA ALA A 149 -13.21 7.03 25.97
C ALA A 149 -14.66 6.80 26.47
N GLY A 150 -14.96 5.63 27.06
CA GLY A 150 -16.28 5.30 27.63
C GLY A 150 -17.33 4.82 26.62
N PHE A 151 -16.94 4.48 25.39
CA PHE A 151 -17.83 3.97 24.35
C PHE A 151 -17.61 2.46 24.13
N ASP A 152 -18.69 1.69 24.17
CA ASP A 152 -18.70 0.27 23.76
C ASP A 152 -19.15 0.17 22.30
N ILE A 153 -18.19 0.26 21.38
CA ILE A 153 -18.45 0.18 19.94
C ILE A 153 -18.17 -1.26 19.47
N PRO A 154 -19.16 -1.94 18.84
CA PRO A 154 -18.94 -3.26 18.25
C PRO A 154 -17.80 -3.26 17.24
N GLU A 155 -17.14 -4.42 17.10
CA GLU A 155 -16.10 -4.56 16.09
C GLU A 155 -16.65 -4.32 14.68
N GLY A 156 -16.00 -3.43 13.94
CA GLY A 156 -16.33 -3.17 12.54
C GLY A 156 -15.89 -4.29 11.60
N THR A 157 -16.09 -4.06 10.30
CA THR A 157 -15.61 -4.97 9.25
C THR A 157 -14.70 -4.24 8.27
N ARG A 158 -13.85 -5.01 7.57
CA ARG A 158 -13.07 -4.56 6.40
C ARG A 158 -13.32 -5.48 5.22
N SER A 159 -13.15 -4.96 4.01
CA SER A 159 -13.35 -5.72 2.78
C SER A 159 -12.19 -6.69 2.49
N SER A 160 -12.53 -7.89 2.03
CA SER A 160 -11.63 -8.85 1.39
C SER A 160 -12.19 -9.31 0.04
N MET A 161 -11.39 -10.00 -0.77
CA MET A 161 -11.88 -10.59 -2.03
C MET A 161 -13.00 -11.62 -1.84
N ASN A 162 -13.15 -12.19 -0.64
CA ASN A 162 -14.16 -13.20 -0.32
C ASN A 162 -15.32 -12.64 0.52
N GLY A 163 -15.45 -11.31 0.59
CA GLY A 163 -16.47 -10.63 1.39
C GLY A 163 -15.89 -9.90 2.60
N TYR A 164 -16.78 -9.47 3.50
CA TYR A 164 -16.41 -8.73 4.71
C TYR A 164 -15.79 -9.65 5.76
N VAL A 165 -14.74 -9.17 6.41
CA VAL A 165 -14.07 -9.83 7.54
C VAL A 165 -13.97 -8.85 8.71
N PRO A 166 -13.75 -9.31 9.96
CA PRO A 166 -13.56 -8.42 11.10
C PRO A 166 -12.43 -7.39 10.84
N ALA A 167 -12.62 -6.14 11.26
CA ALA A 167 -11.67 -5.05 11.02
C ALA A 167 -10.29 -5.30 11.66
N SER A 168 -10.25 -6.10 12.74
CA SER A 168 -9.00 -6.49 13.39
C SER A 168 -8.16 -7.46 12.58
N ILE A 169 -8.76 -8.24 11.66
CA ILE A 169 -8.02 -9.24 10.87
C ILE A 169 -6.96 -8.54 10.02
N LYS A 170 -5.70 -8.96 10.19
CA LYS A 170 -4.58 -8.52 9.37
C LYS A 170 -4.23 -9.54 8.30
N PHE A 171 -3.48 -9.12 7.27
CA PHE A 171 -3.17 -9.94 6.11
C PHE A 171 -2.59 -11.32 6.47
N PRO A 172 -1.63 -11.48 7.41
CA PRO A 172 -1.13 -12.81 7.77
C PRO A 172 -2.22 -13.76 8.29
N GLN A 173 -3.12 -13.25 9.13
CA GLN A 173 -4.25 -14.02 9.67
C GLN A 173 -5.29 -14.34 8.59
N TRP A 174 -5.58 -13.38 7.72
CA TRP A 174 -6.46 -13.60 6.57
C TRP A 174 -5.86 -14.62 5.59
N PHE A 175 -4.56 -14.57 5.35
CA PHE A 175 -3.83 -15.52 4.51
C PHE A 175 -3.90 -16.94 5.05
N GLU A 176 -3.74 -17.10 6.36
CA GLU A 176 -3.85 -18.39 7.06
C GLU A 176 -5.23 -19.04 6.90
N SER A 177 -6.31 -18.24 6.80
CA SER A 177 -7.67 -18.76 6.59
C SER A 177 -7.98 -19.10 5.12
N GLN A 178 -7.08 -18.82 4.17
CA GLN A 178 -7.29 -19.14 2.76
C GLN A 178 -7.01 -20.62 2.44
N THR A 179 -7.49 -21.05 1.27
CA THR A 179 -7.24 -22.41 0.78
C THR A 179 -5.74 -22.69 0.57
N ALA A 180 -5.33 -23.95 0.71
CA ALA A 180 -3.95 -24.37 0.43
C ALA A 180 -3.52 -24.01 -1.01
N LYS A 181 -4.45 -24.04 -1.96
CA LYS A 181 -4.19 -23.60 -3.34
C LYS A 181 -3.81 -22.12 -3.37
N PHE A 182 -4.61 -21.26 -2.74
CA PHE A 182 -4.32 -19.82 -2.66
C PHE A 182 -2.96 -19.58 -2.00
N GLN A 183 -2.70 -20.22 -0.86
CA GLN A 183 -1.46 -20.04 -0.11
C GLN A 183 -0.23 -20.43 -0.96
N ARG A 184 -0.33 -21.54 -1.70
CA ARG A 184 0.73 -21.99 -2.62
C ARG A 184 0.88 -21.09 -3.83
N ASP A 185 -0.21 -20.59 -4.41
CA ASP A 185 -0.17 -19.68 -5.56
C ASP A 185 0.47 -18.33 -5.19
N TRP A 186 0.19 -17.81 -3.99
CA TRP A 186 0.70 -16.52 -3.53
C TRP A 186 2.16 -16.58 -3.06
N LEU A 187 2.55 -17.61 -2.30
CA LEU A 187 3.94 -17.79 -1.85
C LEU A 187 4.86 -18.36 -2.95
N GLY A 188 4.30 -19.13 -3.89
CA GLY A 188 5.08 -20.05 -4.70
C GLY A 188 5.44 -21.34 -3.94
N PRO A 189 5.83 -22.41 -4.66
CA PRO A 189 5.94 -23.76 -4.09
C PRO A 189 6.97 -23.87 -2.96
N THR A 190 8.17 -23.32 -3.17
CA THR A 190 9.29 -23.42 -2.21
C THR A 190 9.00 -22.67 -0.92
N ARG A 191 8.53 -21.41 -1.02
CA ARG A 191 8.15 -20.60 0.15
C ARG A 191 6.93 -21.18 0.87
N TYR A 192 5.96 -21.74 0.13
CA TYR A 192 4.80 -22.40 0.73
C TYR A 192 5.21 -23.58 1.62
N ASN A 193 6.10 -24.46 1.13
CA ASN A 193 6.59 -25.59 1.92
C ASN A 193 7.36 -25.11 3.16
N ALA A 194 8.23 -24.11 3.02
CA ALA A 194 8.97 -23.54 4.14
C ALA A 194 8.05 -22.88 5.19
N TRP A 195 7.01 -22.16 4.75
CA TRP A 195 6.02 -21.56 5.63
C TRP A 195 5.19 -22.62 6.36
N LYS A 196 4.75 -23.66 5.64
CA LYS A 196 4.00 -24.79 6.22
C LYS A 196 4.83 -25.56 7.25
N ASP A 197 6.13 -25.69 7.03
CA ASP A 197 7.09 -26.30 7.97
C ASP A 197 7.44 -25.37 9.15
N GLY A 198 6.91 -24.13 9.20
CA GLY A 198 7.22 -23.14 10.23
C GLY A 198 8.62 -22.53 10.13
N LYS A 199 9.34 -22.73 9.02
CA LYS A 199 10.70 -22.21 8.79
C LYS A 199 10.71 -20.71 8.48
N ILE A 200 9.61 -20.19 7.92
CA ILE A 200 9.41 -18.77 7.64
C ILE A 200 8.00 -18.34 8.05
N LYS A 201 7.85 -17.06 8.40
CA LYS A 201 6.57 -16.37 8.58
C LYS A 201 6.38 -15.33 7.48
N ILE A 202 5.16 -14.84 7.30
CA ILE A 202 4.88 -13.73 6.37
C ILE A 202 5.75 -12.51 6.70
N SER A 203 5.99 -12.22 7.99
CA SER A 203 6.87 -11.14 8.45
C SER A 203 8.30 -11.21 7.93
N ASP A 204 8.77 -12.41 7.58
CA ASP A 204 10.16 -12.67 7.22
C ASP A 204 10.42 -12.46 5.73
N LEU A 205 9.34 -12.32 4.93
CA LEU A 205 9.41 -12.18 3.47
C LEU A 205 10.01 -10.85 3.02
N VAL A 206 10.11 -9.85 3.91
CA VAL A 206 10.50 -8.49 3.55
C VAL A 206 11.54 -7.96 4.52
N LYS A 207 12.64 -7.43 3.99
CA LYS A 207 13.65 -6.71 4.76
C LYS A 207 13.96 -5.39 4.08
N ASN A 208 14.09 -4.31 4.87
CA ASN A 208 14.41 -2.97 4.36
C ASN A 208 13.50 -2.52 3.19
N ASN A 209 12.20 -2.82 3.28
CA ASN A 209 11.20 -2.53 2.24
C ASN A 209 11.43 -3.23 0.89
N LYS A 210 12.18 -4.33 0.89
CA LYS A 210 12.41 -5.17 -0.30
C LYS A 210 11.98 -6.61 -0.01
N PRO A 211 11.20 -7.23 -0.90
CA PRO A 211 10.95 -8.66 -0.85
C PRO A 211 12.26 -9.43 -0.93
N LEU A 212 12.40 -10.46 -0.09
CA LEU A 212 13.57 -11.34 -0.07
C LEU A 212 13.40 -12.48 -1.07
N ASN A 213 14.44 -12.78 -1.84
CA ASN A 213 14.48 -13.96 -2.70
C ASN A 213 14.74 -15.26 -1.90
N LEU A 214 14.78 -16.41 -2.58
CA LEU A 214 14.98 -17.71 -1.92
C LEU A 214 16.34 -17.83 -1.22
N GLU A 215 17.42 -17.33 -1.83
CA GLU A 215 18.76 -17.35 -1.25
C GLU A 215 18.84 -16.50 0.02
N GLU A 216 18.25 -15.30 -0.01
CA GLU A 216 18.18 -14.38 1.12
C GLU A 216 17.36 -14.98 2.28
N LEU A 217 16.36 -15.79 1.97
CA LEU A 217 15.57 -16.57 2.94
C LEU A 217 16.27 -17.88 3.36
N LYS A 218 17.44 -18.19 2.80
CA LYS A 218 18.18 -19.45 3.03
C LYS A 218 17.36 -20.70 2.68
N LEU A 219 16.52 -20.59 1.65
CA LEU A 219 15.73 -21.68 1.10
C LEU A 219 16.40 -22.21 -0.17
N LYS A 220 16.40 -23.54 -0.35
CA LYS A 220 16.84 -24.18 -1.60
C LYS A 220 15.64 -24.27 -2.55
N GLU A 221 15.88 -24.08 -3.86
CA GLU A 221 14.84 -24.20 -4.90
C GLU A 221 14.05 -25.50 -4.80
#